data_AF-A0A399ZZM8-F1
#
_entry.id   AF-A0A399ZZM8-F1
#
_cell.length_a   1.000
_cell.length_b   1.000
_cell.length_c   1.000
_cell.angle_alpha   90.00
_cell.angle_beta   90.00
_cell.angle_gamma   90.00
#
_symmetry.space_group_name_H-M   'P 1'
#
loop_
_entity.id
_entity.type
_entity.pdbx_description
1 polymer ?
#
loop_
_entity_poly.entity_id
_entity_poly.type
_entity_poly.pdbx_seq_one_letter_code
_entity_poly.pdbx_strand_id
1 'polypeptide(L)' 'ANLLMWAAHNLERAADRVTNLCERTIFTVTGEFVELDTKEPAQPE' A
#
# COMPACT_ATOMS: atom_id res chain seq x y z
N ALA A 1 -13.14 10.13 22.15
CA ALA A 1 -12.79 9.83 20.74
C ALA A 1 -11.34 9.38 20.52
N ASN A 2 -10.54 9.10 21.56
CA ASN A 2 -9.11 8.72 21.41
C ASN A 2 -8.93 7.29 20.84
N LEU A 3 -9.72 6.32 21.32
CA LEU A 3 -9.63 4.92 20.90
C LEU A 3 -9.95 4.72 19.40
N LEU A 4 -10.95 5.44 18.87
CA LEU A 4 -11.30 5.35 17.46
C LEU A 4 -10.20 5.92 16.55
N MET A 5 -9.58 7.04 16.95
CA MET A 5 -8.46 7.61 16.20
C MET A 5 -7.23 6.68 16.22
N TRP A 6 -6.94 6.08 17.39
CA TRP A 6 -5.88 5.08 17.51
C TRP A 6 -6.15 3.86 16.63
N ALA A 7 -7.38 3.34 16.64
CA ALA A 7 -7.75 2.20 15.81
C ALA A 7 -7.64 2.53 14.32
N ALA A 8 -8.15 3.68 13.89
CA ALA A 8 -8.06 4.13 12.50
C ALA A 8 -6.61 4.26 12.04
N HIS A 9 -5.74 4.86 12.85
CA HIS A 9 -4.32 4.99 12.52
C HIS A 9 -3.60 3.64 12.39
N ASN A 10 -3.90 2.69 13.28
CA ASN A 10 -3.31 1.36 13.17
C ASN A 10 -3.79 0.61 11.92
N LEU A 11 -5.04 0.81 11.51
CA LEU A 11 -5.58 0.25 10.28
C LEU A 11 -4.93 0.87 9.04
N GLU A 12 -4.77 2.19 8.98
CA GLU A 12 -3.99 2.88 7.94
C GLU A 12 -2.61 2.26 7.81
N ARG A 13 -1.87 2.14 8.93
CA ARG A 13 -0.52 1.56 8.92
C ARG A 13 -0.50 0.08 8.55
N ALA A 14 -1.55 -0.68 8.89
CA ALA A 14 -1.67 -2.06 8.47
C ALA A 14 -1.88 -2.16 6.95
N ALA A 15 -2.71 -1.30 6.38
CA ALA A 15 -2.92 -1.22 4.94
C ALA A 15 -1.61 -0.89 4.20
N ASP A 16 -0.88 0.14 4.62
CA ASP A 16 0.41 0.51 4.01
C ASP A 16 1.41 -0.67 4.01
N ARG A 17 1.47 -1.42 5.11
CA ARG A 17 2.35 -2.60 5.22
C ARG A 17 1.93 -3.73 4.29
N VAL A 18 0.63 -3.96 4.12
CA VAL A 18 0.11 -4.96 3.18
C VAL A 18 0.45 -4.56 1.76
N THR A 19 0.28 -3.29 1.39
CA THR A 19 0.67 -2.75 0.08
C THR A 19 2.16 -3.02 -0.20
N ASN A 20 3.03 -2.61 0.72
CA ASN A 20 4.48 -2.85 0.58
C ASN A 20 4.85 -4.34 0.44
N LEU A 21 4.13 -5.24 1.12
CA LEU A 21 4.34 -6.68 1.01
C LEU A 21 3.91 -7.21 -0.37
N CYS A 22 2.76 -6.75 -0.88
CA CYS A 22 2.26 -7.12 -2.20
C CYS A 22 3.22 -6.67 -3.31
N GLU A 23 3.71 -5.43 -3.25
CA GLU A 23 4.69 -4.89 -4.21
C GLU A 23 5.97 -5.73 -4.23
N ARG A 24 6.51 -6.08 -3.05
CA ARG A 24 7.67 -6.97 -2.93
C ARG A 24 7.41 -8.38 -3.44
N THR A 25 6.22 -8.91 -3.22
CA THR A 25 5.83 -10.24 -3.70
C THR A 25 5.81 -10.25 -5.22
N ILE A 26 5.20 -9.22 -5.83
CA ILE A 26 5.19 -9.04 -7.30
C ILE A 26 6.61 -8.94 -7.83
N PHE A 27 7.43 -8.04 -7.27
CA PHE A 27 8.83 -7.89 -7.68
C PHE A 27 9.62 -9.20 -7.57
N THR A 28 9.39 -9.98 -6.50
CA THR A 28 10.09 -11.26 -6.30
C THR A 28 9.73 -12.28 -7.38
N VAL A 29 8.49 -12.28 -7.90
CA VAL A 29 8.04 -13.26 -8.90
C VAL A 29 8.22 -12.79 -10.34
N THR A 30 8.11 -11.48 -10.61
CA THR A 30 8.19 -10.91 -11.96
C THR A 30 9.55 -10.30 -12.28
N GLY A 31 10.29 -9.82 -11.28
CA GLY A 31 11.47 -8.97 -11.46
C GLY A 31 11.15 -7.50 -11.79
N GLU A 32 9.88 -7.12 -11.83
CA GLU A 32 9.42 -5.76 -12.15
C GLU A 32 8.83 -5.08 -10.92
N PHE A 33 9.19 -3.82 -10.69
CA PHE A 33 8.63 -3.03 -9.60
C PHE A 33 7.33 -2.38 -10.07
N VAL A 34 6.25 -2.64 -9.33
CA VAL A 34 4.91 -2.11 -9.59
C VAL A 34 4.43 -1.43 -8.32
N GLU A 35 4.06 -0.16 -8.40
CA GLU A 35 3.44 0.58 -7.30
C GLU A 35 1.94 0.32 -7.27
N LEU A 36 1.42 -0.05 -6.09
CA LEU A 36 0.02 -0.43 -5.92
C LEU A 36 -0.84 0.69 -5.32
N ASP A 37 -0.27 1.86 -5.00
CA ASP A 37 -1.05 2.99 -4.51
C ASP A 37 -1.94 3.57 -5.62
N THR A 38 -3.23 3.72 -5.32
CA THR A 38 -4.25 4.26 -6.25
C THR A 38 -4.20 5.78 -6.40
N LYS A 39 -3.18 6.48 -5.86
CA LYS A 39 -3.11 7.94 -5.86
C LYS A 39 -2.70 8.58 -7.18
N GLU A 40 -2.28 7.81 -8.18
CA GLU A 40 -2.12 8.31 -9.53
C GLU A 40 -3.18 7.70 -10.46
N PRO A 41 -4.11 8.49 -11.04
CA PRO A 41 -4.72 8.07 -12.29
C PRO A 41 -3.57 7.94 -13.28
N ALA A 42 -3.42 6.74 -13.85
CA ALA A 42 -2.45 6.42 -14.89
C ALA A 42 -2.21 7.65 -15.77
N GLN A 43 -1.03 8.27 -15.63
CA GLN A 43 -0.61 9.32 -16.54
C GLN A 43 -0.25 8.61 -17.85
N PRO A 44 -1.00 8.81 -18.95
CA PRO A 44 -0.48 8.46 -20.25
C PRO A 44 0.73 9.35 -20.53
N GLU A 45 1.78 8.71 -21.04
CA GLU A 45 3.06 9.26 -21.53
C GLU A 45 2.99 10.59 -22.31
#